data_AF-A0A2N2TJP0-F1
#
_entry.id   AF-A0A2N2TJP0-F1
#
_cell.length_a   1.000
_cell.length_b   1.000
_cell.length_c   1.000
_cell.angle_alpha   90.00
_cell.angle_beta   90.00
_cell.angle_gamma   90.00
#
_symmetry.space_group_name_H-M   'P 1'
#
loop_
_entity.id
_entity.type
_entity.pdbx_description
1 polymer ?
#
loop_
_entity_poly.entity_id
_entity_poly.type
_entity_poly.pdbx_seq_one_letter_code
_entity_poly.pdbx_strand_id
1 'polypeptide(L)'
;GNELVMTQELIANMLGVRREGVTEAALKLQAAGLIHYARGHIWVLDRPRLELRTCECYQVVKAEYDRLLPKGIALPSDVHTLPASPSCVR
;
A
#
# COMPACT_ATOMS: atom_id res chain seq x y z
N GLY A 1 0.79 -4.63 6.80
CA GLY A 1 -0.33 -3.67 7.02
C GLY A 1 -0.96 -3.20 5.71
N ASN A 2 -2.20 -2.68 5.74
CA ASN A 2 -2.97 -2.22 4.56
C ASN A 2 -3.02 -0.69 4.42
N GLU A 3 -2.17 0.02 5.16
CA GLU A 3 -2.12 1.48 5.19
C GLU A 3 -0.74 1.96 4.71
N LEU A 4 -0.73 2.97 3.84
CA LEU A 4 0.46 3.67 3.41
C LEU A 4 0.36 5.13 3.85
N VAL A 5 1.32 5.59 4.66
CA VAL A 5 1.43 6.99 5.10
C VAL A 5 2.40 7.70 4.17
N MET A 6 1.87 8.32 3.12
CA MET A 6 2.64 9.09 2.15
C MET A 6 1.75 10.04 1.36
N THR A 7 2.31 11.17 0.94
CA THR A 7 1.60 12.16 0.13
C THR A 7 1.62 11.77 -1.35
N GLN A 8 0.63 12.26 -2.12
CA GLN A 8 0.61 12.13 -3.58
C GLN A 8 1.85 12.75 -4.23
N GLU A 9 2.40 13.81 -3.65
CA GLU A 9 3.62 14.47 -4.12
C GLU A 9 4.86 13.57 -3.93
N LEU A 10 4.96 12.88 -2.79
CA LEU A 10 6.02 11.91 -2.56
C LEU A 10 5.91 10.74 -3.54
N ILE A 11 4.70 10.24 -3.80
CA ILE A 11 4.45 9.17 -4.79
C ILE A 11 4.83 9.64 -6.20
N ALA A 12 4.43 10.86 -6.58
CA ALA A 12 4.75 11.44 -7.88
C ALA A 12 6.26 11.53 -8.08
N ASN A 13 6.99 12.01 -7.06
CA ASN A 13 8.44 12.09 -7.08
C ASN A 13 9.11 10.72 -7.18
N MET A 14 8.61 9.70 -6.46
CA MET A 14 9.16 8.34 -6.53
C MET A 14 8.93 7.67 -7.89
N LEU A 15 7.79 7.93 -8.51
CA LEU A 15 7.42 7.35 -9.81
C LEU A 15 7.89 8.19 -11.01
N GLY A 16 8.47 9.38 -10.78
CA GLY A 16 8.87 10.30 -11.84
C GLY A 16 7.70 10.81 -12.69
N VAL A 17 6.48 10.78 -12.15
CA VAL A 17 5.26 11.21 -12.84
C VAL A 17 4.76 12.54 -12.28
N ARG A 18 3.84 13.20 -13.00
CA ARG A 18 3.25 14.45 -12.52
C ARG A 18 2.23 14.20 -11.39
N ARG A 19 2.14 15.13 -10.44
CA ARG A 19 1.23 15.06 -9.29
C ARG A 19 -0.24 14.90 -9.71
N GLU A 20 -0.62 15.53 -10.82
CA GLU A 20 -1.99 15.48 -11.35
C GLU A 20 -2.38 14.05 -11.73
N GLY A 21 -1.47 13.31 -12.36
CA GLY A 21 -1.70 11.91 -12.74
C GLY A 21 -1.87 10.98 -11.53
N VAL A 22 -1.08 11.20 -10.47
CA VAL A 22 -1.22 10.45 -9.20
C VAL A 22 -2.54 10.77 -8.52
N THR A 23 -2.92 12.05 -8.50
CA THR A 23 -4.18 12.51 -7.90
C THR A 23 -5.38 11.91 -8.63
N GLU A 24 -5.37 11.96 -9.96
CA GLU A 24 -6.44 11.42 -10.80
C GLU A 24 -6.59 9.91 -10.62
N ALA A 25 -5.47 9.17 -10.60
CA ALA A 25 -5.48 7.73 -10.35
C ALA A 25 -6.03 7.41 -8.94
N ALA A 26 -5.58 8.14 -7.91
CA ALA A 26 -6.05 7.95 -6.54
C ALA A 26 -7.56 8.22 -6.42
N LEU A 27 -8.07 9.29 -7.02
CA LEU A 27 -9.49 9.61 -7.04
C LEU A 27 -10.32 8.53 -7.76
N LYS A 28 -9.85 8.03 -8.90
CA LYS A 28 -10.51 6.93 -9.63
C LYS A 28 -10.57 5.65 -8.81
N LEU A 29 -9.51 5.31 -8.09
CA LEU A 29 -9.46 4.13 -7.22
C LEU A 29 -10.35 4.31 -5.98
N GLN A 30 -10.41 5.52 -5.43
CA GLN A 30 -11.28 5.85 -4.29
C GLN A 30 -12.76 5.83 -4.69
N ALA A 31 -13.11 6.39 -5.85
CA ALA A 31 -14.46 6.33 -6.40
C ALA A 31 -14.91 4.89 -6.70
N ALA A 32 -13.97 4.01 -7.06
CA ALA A 32 -14.22 2.58 -7.23
C ALA A 32 -14.30 1.79 -5.91
N GLY A 33 -14.12 2.45 -4.75
CA GLY A 33 -14.18 1.81 -3.43
C GLY A 33 -13.01 0.87 -3.13
N LEU A 34 -11.90 0.98 -3.87
CA LEU A 34 -10.74 0.09 -3.72
C LEU A 34 -9.76 0.60 -2.68
N ILE A 35 -9.66 1.92 -2.56
CA ILE A 35 -8.82 2.61 -1.59
C ILE A 35 -9.62 3.69 -0.87
N HIS A 36 -9.20 4.04 0.35
CA HIS A 36 -9.62 5.25 1.03
C HIS A 36 -8.41 6.19 1.15
N TYR A 37 -8.61 7.48 0.89
CA TYR A 37 -7.55 8.47 1.01
C TYR A 37 -7.99 9.66 1.87
N ALA A 38 -7.22 9.96 2.91
CA ALA A 38 -7.42 11.14 3.74
C ALA A 38 -6.10 11.64 4.35
N ARG A 39 -5.84 12.95 4.28
CA ARG A 39 -4.70 13.62 4.94
C ARG A 39 -3.32 12.96 4.72
N GLY A 40 -3.04 12.41 3.54
CA GLY A 40 -1.76 11.75 3.27
C GLY A 40 -1.68 10.30 3.76
N HIS A 41 -2.82 9.70 4.10
CA HIS A 41 -2.97 8.29 4.41
C HIS A 41 -3.77 7.62 3.30
N ILE A 42 -3.26 6.50 2.78
CA ILE A 42 -3.91 5.64 1.80
C ILE A 42 -4.21 4.30 2.48
N TRP A 43 -5.47 3.94 2.62
CA TRP A 43 -5.89 2.62 3.06
C TRP A 43 -6.36 1.78 1.89
N VAL A 44 -5.85 0.56 1.79
CA VAL A 44 -6.32 -0.43 0.82
C VAL A 44 -7.51 -1.16 1.42
N LEU A 45 -8.69 -0.99 0.81
CA LEU A 45 -9.94 -1.59 1.29
C LEU A 45 -10.13 -3.01 0.73
N ASP A 46 -9.84 -3.19 -0.56
CA ASP A 46 -10.04 -4.44 -1.28
C ASP A 46 -8.84 -4.71 -2.19
N ARG A 47 -7.85 -5.42 -1.64
CA ARG A 47 -6.62 -5.75 -2.36
C ARG A 47 -6.87 -6.69 -3.56
N PRO A 48 -7.67 -7.77 -3.45
CA PRO A 48 -7.99 -8.61 -4.59
C PRO A 48 -8.61 -7.83 -5.76
N ARG A 49 -9.58 -6.94 -5.50
CA ARG A 49 -10.16 -6.12 -6.57
C ARG A 49 -9.21 -5.06 -7.10
N LEU A 50 -8.33 -4.52 -6.26
CA LEU A 50 -7.29 -3.59 -6.71
C LEU A 50 -6.34 -4.29 -7.68
N GLU A 51 -5.89 -5.51 -7.36
CA GLU A 51 -5.00 -6.32 -8.19
C GLU A 51 -5.64 -6.65 -9.55
N LEU A 52 -6.95 -6.92 -9.61
CA LEU A 52 -7.67 -7.13 -10.88
C LEU A 52 -7.67 -5.91 -11.83
N ARG A 53 -7.44 -4.70 -11.31
CA ARG A 53 -7.37 -3.47 -12.12
C ARG A 53 -5.94 -3.04 -12.44
N THR A 54 -4.94 -3.71 -11.89
CA THR A 54 -3.54 -3.43 -12.22
C THR A 54 -3.18 -3.98 -13.59
N CYS A 55 -2.18 -3.38 -14.25
CA CYS A 55 -1.63 -3.97 -15.46
C CYS A 55 -0.88 -5.28 -15.14
N GLU A 56 -0.63 -6.08 -16.17
CA GLU A 56 0.23 -7.25 -16.16
C GLU A 56 1.62 -6.95 -15.55
N CYS A 57 2.06 -5.69 -15.68
CA CYS A 57 3.23 -5.12 -15.01
C CYS A 57 3.31 -5.48 -13.52
N TYR A 58 2.18 -5.47 -12.81
CA TYR A 58 2.11 -5.75 -11.38
C TYR A 58 2.39 -7.21 -11.09
N GLN A 59 1.90 -8.12 -11.93
CA GLN A 59 2.10 -9.56 -11.75
C GLN A 59 3.56 -9.95 -11.94
N VAL A 60 4.27 -9.33 -12.88
CA VAL A 60 5.71 -9.55 -13.08
C VAL A 60 6.50 -9.11 -11.85
N VAL A 61 6.23 -7.91 -11.33
CA VAL A 61 6.91 -7.39 -10.12
C VAL A 61 6.56 -8.24 -8.91
N LYS A 62 5.30 -8.64 -8.74
CA LYS A 62 4.85 -9.49 -7.64
C LYS A 62 5.49 -10.87 -7.69
N ALA A 63 5.60 -11.48 -8.87
CA ALA A 63 6.25 -12.77 -9.04
C ALA A 63 7.73 -12.70 -8.67
N GLU A 64 8.43 -11.65 -9.09
CA GLU A 64 9.84 -11.45 -8.72
C GLU A 64 9.99 -11.15 -7.22
N TYR A 65 9.09 -10.34 -6.65
CA TYR A 65 9.05 -10.08 -5.21
C TYR A 65 8.83 -11.36 -4.40
N ASP A 66 7.86 -12.19 -4.79
CA ASP A 66 7.54 -13.46 -4.12
C ASP A 66 8.71 -14.48 -4.24
N ARG A 67 9.47 -14.42 -5.35
CA ARG A 67 10.68 -15.22 -5.58
C ARG A 67 11.85 -14.77 -4.69
N LEU A 68 12.08 -13.46 -4.59
CA LEU A 68 13.21 -12.87 -3.84
C LEU A 68 12.96 -12.85 -2.33
N LEU A 69 11.70 -12.68 -1.91
CA LEU A 69 11.29 -12.63 -0.51
C LEU A 69 10.28 -13.76 -0.21
N PRO A 70 10.74 -15.03 -0.21
CA PRO A 70 9.90 -16.14 0.23
C PRO A 70 9.44 -15.88 1.66
N LYS A 71 8.22 -16.33 1.99
CA LYS A 71 7.43 -16.02 3.19
C LYS A 71 8.08 -16.25 4.59
N GLY A 72 9.38 -16.55 4.65
CA GLY A 72 10.19 -16.65 5.86
C GLY A 72 11.03 -15.41 6.21
N ILE A 73 11.03 -14.36 5.40
CA ILE A 73 11.68 -13.08 5.74
C ILE A 73 10.57 -12.12 6.19
N ALA A 74 10.34 -12.05 7.50
CA ALA A 74 9.48 -11.03 8.11
C ALA A 74 10.11 -9.64 7.84
N LEU A 75 9.45 -8.84 7.00
CA LEU A 75 9.87 -7.47 6.76
C LEU A 75 9.54 -6.58 7.96
N PRO A 76 10.36 -5.56 8.27
CA PRO A 76 10.16 -4.66 9.41
C PRO A 76 8.89 -3.77 9.33
N SER A 77 8.08 -3.89 8.28
CA SER A 77 6.86 -3.11 8.07
C SER A 77 5.68 -3.50 8.97
N ASP A 78 5.78 -4.62 9.71
CA ASP A 78 4.76 -5.06 10.68
C ASP A 78 5.01 -4.54 12.12
N VAL A 79 6.01 -3.67 12.33
CA VAL A 79 6.37 -3.15 13.67
C VAL A 79 5.35 -2.16 14.28
N HIS A 80 4.33 -1.72 13.54
CA HIS A 80 3.31 -0.80 14.05
C HIS A 80 2.11 -1.48 14.74
N THR A 81 2.13 -2.79 14.94
CA THR A 81 1.16 -3.46 15.82
C THR A 81 1.82 -4.58 16.61
N LEU A 82 2.81 -4.22 17.44
CA LEU A 82 3.06 -5.01 18.62
C LEU A 82 1.81 -4.91 19.52
N PRO A 83 1.16 -6.01 19.89
CA PRO A 83 0.15 -5.97 20.93
C PRO A 83 0.84 -5.47 22.20
N ALA A 84 0.27 -4.47 22.85
CA ALA A 84 0.64 -4.13 24.21
C ALA A 84 0.56 -5.41 25.05
N SER A 85 1.72 -5.93 25.46
CA SER A 85 1.80 -7.06 26.37
C SER A 85 1.00 -6.76 27.64
N PRO A 86 0.13 -7.67 28.13
CA PRO A 86 -0.68 -7.44 29.33
C PRO A 86 0.12 -7.57 30.64
N SER A 87 1.43 -7.32 30.64
CA SER A 87 2.29 -7.52 31.81
C SER A 87 2.35 -6.33 32.78
N CYS A 88 1.63 -5.23 32.52
CA CYS A 88 1.56 -4.09 33.44
C CYS A 88 0.33 -4.17 34.36
N VAL A 89 0.15 -5.32 35.03
CA VAL A 89 -0.64 -5.41 36.27
C VAL A 89 0.30 -5.89 37.37
N ARG A 90 1.10 -4.95 37.89
CA ARG A 90 1.47 -4.93 39.31
C ARG A 90 2.00 -3.57 39.71
#